data_AF-A0A841ATV5-F1
#
_entry.id   AF-A0A841ATV5-F1
#
_cell.length_a   1.000
_cell.length_b   1.000
_cell.length_c   1.000
_cell.angle_alpha   90.00
_cell.angle_beta   90.00
_cell.angle_gamma   90.00
#
_symmetry.space_group_name_H-M   'P 1'
#
loop_
_entity.id
_entity.type
_entity.pdbx_description
1 polymer ?
#
loop_
_entity_poly.entity_id
_entity_poly.type
_entity_poly.pdbx_seq_one_letter_code
_entity_poly.pdbx_strand_id
1 'polypeptide(L)'
;MISNVGSFGDSVVKVGLTRRLDPLERVRERGDASVPFRFDVHAKIFDADAVSLETRLHQHLADRRVNRVNLRREFFYATPAEILTILEDMGLKDNLLDYVEEPEAQEWRSSQQLAHGT
;
A
#
# COMPACT_ATOMS: atom_id res chain seq x y z
N MET A 1 -3.06 2.49 -2.44
CA MET A 1 -2.34 1.35 -1.84
C MET A 1 -0.86 1.66 -1.83
N ILE A 2 -0.18 1.35 -0.73
CA ILE A 2 1.27 1.57 -0.57
C ILE A 2 1.94 0.34 0.06
N SER A 3 3.24 0.14 -0.17
CA SER A 3 4.03 -0.91 0.49
C SER A 3 5.37 -0.35 0.99
N ASN A 4 6.09 -1.13 1.78
CA ASN A 4 7.43 -0.77 2.25
C ASN A 4 8.24 -2.06 2.44
N VAL A 5 8.90 -2.47 1.36
CA VAL A 5 9.61 -3.75 1.30
C VAL A 5 10.71 -3.84 2.35
N GLY A 6 11.44 -2.75 2.59
CA GLY A 6 12.52 -2.76 3.56
C GLY A 6 12.05 -2.89 5.02
N SER A 7 10.79 -2.58 5.32
CA SER A 7 10.24 -2.67 6.68
C SER A 7 9.36 -3.90 6.90
N PHE A 8 8.63 -4.34 5.87
CA PHE A 8 7.61 -5.38 6.01
C PHE A 8 7.74 -6.55 5.02
N GLY A 9 8.74 -6.55 4.14
CA GLY A 9 8.87 -7.52 3.06
C GLY A 9 7.92 -7.24 1.88
N ASP A 10 7.89 -8.17 0.92
CA ASP A 10 7.12 -8.08 -0.34
C ASP A 10 5.62 -8.39 -0.19
N SER A 11 5.24 -9.00 0.93
CA SER A 11 3.91 -9.59 1.14
C SER A 11 3.06 -8.80 2.13
N VAL A 12 3.34 -7.51 2.31
CA VAL A 12 2.57 -6.62 3.18
C VAL A 12 2.27 -5.30 2.47
N VAL A 13 0.99 -4.99 2.38
CA VAL A 13 0.49 -3.72 1.84
C VAL A 13 -0.29 -2.95 2.90
N LYS A 14 -0.31 -1.63 2.71
CA LYS A 14 -1.23 -0.73 3.40
C LYS A 14 -2.27 -0.19 2.43
N VAL A 15 -3.53 -0.37 2.81
CA VAL A 15 -4.69 0.13 2.07
C VAL A 15 -5.40 1.15 2.96
N GLY A 16 -5.50 2.39 2.49
CA GLY A 16 -6.21 3.41 3.25
C GLY A 16 -6.68 4.55 2.37
N LEU A 17 -7.69 5.25 2.86
CA LEU A 17 -8.29 6.41 2.21
C LEU A 17 -7.53 7.72 2.50
N THR A 18 -7.53 8.63 1.54
CA THR A 18 -7.17 10.05 1.74
C THR A 18 -8.15 10.95 1.01
N ARG A 19 -8.49 12.09 1.61
CA ARG A 19 -9.29 13.16 0.99
C ARG A 19 -8.42 14.33 0.50
N ARG A 20 -7.09 14.21 0.64
CA ARG A 20 -6.16 15.26 0.19
C ARG A 20 -6.08 15.29 -1.33
N LEU A 21 -5.88 16.49 -1.86
CA LEU A 21 -5.68 16.73 -3.29
C LEU A 21 -4.37 16.08 -3.79
N ASP A 22 -3.29 16.17 -3.00
CA ASP A 22 -2.05 15.43 -3.25
C ASP A 22 -1.95 14.21 -2.31
N PRO A 23 -2.28 12.99 -2.80
CA PRO A 23 -2.13 11.78 -2.00
C PRO A 23 -0.66 11.45 -1.68
N LEU A 24 0.31 11.91 -2.48
CA LEU A 24 1.74 11.61 -2.29
C LEU A 24 2.32 12.41 -1.12
N GLU A 25 1.86 13.63 -0.88
CA GLU A 25 2.19 14.40 0.32
C GLU A 25 1.86 13.60 1.59
N ARG A 26 0.66 13.01 1.66
CA ARG A 26 0.24 12.21 2.82
C ARG A 26 1.09 10.95 3.02
N VAL A 27 1.51 10.31 1.93
CA VAL A 27 2.40 9.14 1.99
C VAL A 27 3.77 9.53 2.54
N ARG A 28 4.32 10.67 2.10
CA ARG A 28 5.58 11.23 2.62
C ARG A 28 5.49 11.52 4.12
N GLU A 29 4.45 12.22 4.57
CA GLU A 29 4.20 12.47 6.00
C GLU A 29 4.11 11.17 6.83
N ARG A 30 3.62 10.07 6.24
CA ARG A 30 3.56 8.75 6.92
C ARG A 30 4.88 8.00 6.91
N GLY A 31 5.68 8.16 5.85
CA GLY A 31 7.01 7.56 5.73
C GLY A 31 7.99 8.08 6.78
N ASP A 32 7.86 9.35 7.17
CA ASP A 32 8.71 9.96 8.19
C ASP A 32 8.40 9.50 9.63
N ALA A 33 7.27 8.81 9.83
CA ALA A 33 6.83 8.38 11.15
C ALA A 33 6.92 6.85 11.32
N SER A 34 7.95 6.41 12.05
CA SER A 34 8.06 5.07 12.66
C SER A 34 8.49 3.87 11.78
N VAL A 35 8.99 4.08 10.56
CA VAL A 35 9.58 3.01 9.71
C VAL A 35 10.93 3.46 9.10
N PRO A 36 11.87 2.53 8.84
CA PRO A 36 13.22 2.87 8.36
C PRO A 36 13.33 3.33 6.90
N PHE A 37 12.33 3.04 6.06
CA PHE A 37 12.33 3.39 4.64
C PHE A 37 11.02 4.08 4.26
N ARG A 38 11.01 4.82 3.16
CA ARG A 38 9.78 5.40 2.60
C ARG A 38 8.84 4.32 2.04
N PHE A 39 7.56 4.68 1.96
CA PHE A 39 6.55 3.85 1.31
C PHE A 39 6.55 4.08 -0.21
N ASP A 40 6.48 2.98 -0.97
CA ASP A 40 6.22 2.98 -2.40
C ASP A 40 4.71 3.03 -2.66
N VAL A 41 4.29 3.79 -3.67
CA VAL A 41 2.88 3.90 -4.05
C VAL A 41 2.59 2.97 -5.21
N HIS A 42 1.72 1.99 -4.98
CA HIS A 42 1.35 1.00 -6.00
C HIS A 42 0.08 1.35 -6.75
N ALA A 43 -0.88 1.99 -6.09
CA ALA A 43 -2.17 2.29 -6.72
C ALA A 43 -2.82 3.54 -6.14
N LYS A 44 -3.38 4.36 -7.04
CA LYS A 44 -4.30 5.46 -6.71
C LYS A 44 -5.65 5.13 -7.33
N ILE A 45 -6.67 5.05 -6.49
CA ILE A 45 -8.04 4.71 -6.92
C ILE A 45 -8.92 5.91 -6.63
N PHE A 46 -9.64 6.37 -7.66
CA PHE A 46 -10.63 7.44 -7.52
C PHE A 46 -12.02 6.87 -7.63
N ASP A 47 -12.83 7.13 -6.63
CA ASP A 47 -14.22 6.68 -6.58
C ASP A 47 -15.06 7.78 -5.94
N ALA A 48 -16.26 8.02 -6.48
CA ALA A 48 -17.20 8.98 -5.91
C ALA A 48 -17.65 8.56 -4.50
N ASP A 49 -17.64 7.24 -4.21
CA ASP A 49 -17.87 6.66 -2.90
C ASP A 49 -16.64 5.89 -2.40
N ALA A 50 -15.51 6.61 -2.32
CA ALA A 50 -14.24 6.05 -1.84
C ALA A 50 -14.31 5.46 -0.41
N VAL A 51 -15.28 5.88 0.41
CA VAL A 51 -15.49 5.33 1.77
C VAL A 51 -16.10 3.92 1.69
N SER A 52 -17.15 3.74 0.89
CA SER A 52 -17.74 2.41 0.69
C SER A 52 -16.74 1.47 0.00
N LEU A 53 -15.97 1.98 -0.96
CA LEU A 53 -14.91 1.23 -1.61
C LEU A 53 -13.86 0.73 -0.60
N GLU A 54 -13.30 1.63 0.22
CA GLU A 54 -12.32 1.25 1.25
C GLU A 54 -12.90 0.19 2.19
N THR A 55 -14.14 0.39 2.64
CA THR A 55 -14.84 -0.53 3.55
C THR A 55 -14.95 -1.93 2.93
N ARG A 56 -15.39 -2.03 1.67
CA ARG A 56 -15.51 -3.32 0.96
C ARG A 56 -14.16 -4.00 0.81
N LEU A 57 -13.12 -3.26 0.44
CA LEU A 57 -11.78 -3.81 0.28
C LEU A 57 -11.20 -4.30 1.63
N HIS A 58 -11.43 -3.55 2.70
CA HIS A 58 -11.04 -3.95 4.06
C HIS A 58 -11.80 -5.17 4.58
N GLN A 59 -13.06 -5.36 4.17
CA GLN A 59 -13.85 -6.56 4.46
C GLN A 59 -13.31 -7.76 3.68
N HIS A 60 -12.99 -7.59 2.39
CA HIS A 60 -12.41 -8.64 1.56
C HIS A 60 -11.04 -9.11 2.07
N LEU A 61 -10.27 -8.22 2.71
CA LEU A 61 -8.95 -8.50 3.28
C LEU A 61 -8.98 -8.78 4.79
N ALA A 62 -10.16 -8.96 5.40
CA ALA A 62 -10.29 -8.99 6.86
C ALA A 62 -9.50 -10.14 7.52
N ASP A 63 -9.49 -11.31 6.90
CA ASP A 63 -8.75 -12.50 7.31
C ASP A 63 -7.22 -12.33 7.20
N ARG A 64 -6.79 -11.44 6.30
CA ARG A 64 -5.38 -11.12 6.02
C ARG A 64 -4.84 -9.94 6.81
N ARG A 65 -5.57 -9.40 7.79
CA ARG A 65 -5.09 -8.28 8.62
C ARG A 65 -3.83 -8.65 9.39
N VAL A 66 -2.81 -7.79 9.31
CA VAL A 66 -1.58 -7.88 10.13
C VAL A 66 -1.89 -7.58 11.58
N ASN A 67 -2.60 -6.47 11.84
CA ASN A 67 -3.05 -6.13 13.18
C ASN A 67 -4.54 -6.49 13.36
N ARG A 68 -4.79 -7.57 14.09
CA ARG A 68 -6.13 -8.09 14.37
C ARG A 68 -6.82 -7.44 15.57
N VAL A 69 -6.10 -6.62 16.35
CA VAL A 69 -6.63 -5.95 17.55
C VAL A 69 -6.97 -4.49 17.27
N ASN A 70 -6.04 -3.73 16.69
CA ASN A 70 -6.23 -2.34 16.32
C ASN A 70 -6.49 -2.21 14.82
N LEU A 71 -7.78 -2.30 14.44
CA LEU A 71 -8.21 -2.30 13.04
C LEU A 71 -7.93 -0.99 12.29
N ARG A 72 -7.63 0.11 13.01
CA ARG A 72 -7.15 1.38 12.43
C ARG A 72 -5.74 1.26 11.82
N ARG A 73 -5.01 0.18 12.13
CA ARG A 73 -3.74 -0.16 11.47
C ARG A 73 -4.05 -1.02 10.25
N GLU A 74 -4.31 -0.35 9.14
CA GLU A 74 -4.82 -0.94 7.88
C GLU A 74 -3.70 -1.61 7.05
N PHE A 75 -2.98 -2.54 7.68
CA PHE A 75 -1.96 -3.36 7.03
C PHE A 75 -2.50 -4.77 6.82
N PHE A 76 -2.21 -5.33 5.65
CA PHE A 76 -2.74 -6.62 5.20
C PHE A 76 -1.61 -7.46 4.61
N TYR A 77 -1.63 -8.77 4.88
CA TYR A 77 -0.80 -9.76 4.22
C TYR A 77 -1.31 -9.98 2.80
N ALA A 78 -0.72 -9.28 1.86
CA ALA A 78 -1.04 -9.34 0.44
C ALA A 78 0.08 -8.70 -0.38
N THR A 79 0.20 -9.11 -1.63
CA THR A 79 1.09 -8.46 -2.62
C THR A 79 0.33 -7.40 -3.42
N PRO A 80 1.03 -6.45 -4.08
CA PRO A 80 0.39 -5.51 -5.00
C PRO A 80 -0.43 -6.21 -6.10
N ALA A 81 0.10 -7.30 -6.66
CA ALA A 81 -0.56 -8.09 -7.69
C ALA A 81 -1.87 -8.73 -7.20
N GLU A 82 -1.88 -9.29 -5.99
CA GLU A 82 -3.11 -9.85 -5.40
C GLU A 82 -4.19 -8.77 -5.20
N ILE A 83 -3.79 -7.56 -4.79
CA ILE A 83 -4.74 -6.45 -4.64
C ILE A 83 -5.26 -6.01 -6.00
N LEU A 84 -4.43 -5.96 -7.04
CA LEU A 84 -4.89 -5.68 -8.40
C LEU A 84 -5.97 -6.68 -8.82
N THR A 85 -5.74 -7.98 -8.65
CA THR A 85 -6.74 -9.01 -8.96
C THR A 85 -8.05 -8.79 -8.20
N ILE A 86 -7.99 -8.46 -6.91
CA ILE A 86 -9.19 -8.16 -6.11
C ILE A 86 -9.94 -6.94 -6.67
N LEU A 87 -9.22 -5.89 -7.07
CA LEU A 87 -9.84 -4.69 -7.66
C LEU A 87 -10.49 -4.99 -9.02
N GLU A 88 -9.86 -5.84 -9.83
CA GLU A 88 -10.42 -6.32 -11.10
C GLU A 88 -11.70 -7.12 -10.87
N ASP A 89 -11.70 -8.06 -9.93
CA ASP A 89 -12.88 -8.87 -9.55
C ASP A 89 -14.03 -8.01 -8.99
N MET A 90 -13.70 -6.87 -8.37
CA MET A 90 -14.67 -5.89 -7.89
C MET A 90 -15.20 -4.96 -8.99
N GLY A 91 -14.70 -5.07 -10.23
CA GLY A 91 -15.09 -4.22 -11.36
C GLY A 91 -14.53 -2.80 -11.29
N LEU A 92 -13.39 -2.61 -10.60
CA LEU A 92 -12.81 -1.30 -10.31
C LEU A 92 -11.54 -1.00 -11.11
N LYS A 93 -11.25 -1.81 -12.12
CA LYS A 93 -10.06 -1.65 -12.97
C LYS A 93 -10.01 -0.26 -13.60
N ASP A 94 -11.16 0.25 -14.05
CA ASP A 94 -11.27 1.55 -14.70
C ASP A 94 -11.13 2.74 -13.71
N ASN A 95 -11.20 2.48 -12.41
CA ASN A 95 -11.07 3.49 -11.36
C ASN A 95 -9.60 3.69 -10.91
N LEU A 96 -8.68 2.84 -11.41
CA LEU A 96 -7.24 2.97 -11.18
C LEU A 96 -6.67 4.07 -12.07
N LEU A 97 -6.15 5.14 -11.46
CA LEU A 97 -5.46 6.18 -12.23
C LEU A 97 -4.08 5.75 -12.69
N ASP A 98 -3.34 5.10 -11.79
CA ASP A 98 -2.01 4.56 -12.04
C ASP A 98 -1.85 3.30 -11.20
N TYR A 99 -1.19 2.30 -11.78
CA TYR A 99 -0.78 1.08 -11.09
C TYR A 99 0.70 0.80 -11.35
N VAL A 100 1.44 0.57 -10.28
CA VAL A 100 2.85 0.16 -10.29
C VAL A 100 2.92 -1.12 -9.47
N GLU A 101 3.25 -2.23 -10.11
CA GLU A 101 3.35 -3.52 -9.42
C GLU A 101 4.62 -3.59 -8.58
N GLU A 102 5.76 -3.39 -9.22
CA GLU A 102 7.08 -3.50 -8.61
C GLU A 102 7.44 -2.22 -7.86
N PRO A 103 7.69 -2.26 -6.54
CA PRO A 103 8.07 -1.07 -5.78
C PRO A 103 9.48 -0.61 -6.20
N GLU A 104 9.72 0.70 -6.18
CA GLU A 104 11.05 1.27 -6.47
C GLU A 104 12.02 1.04 -5.30
N ALA A 105 11.53 1.10 -4.06
CA ALA A 105 12.24 0.75 -2.84
C ALA A 105 13.70 1.28 -2.81
N GLN A 106 13.90 2.50 -3.32
CA GLN A 106 15.22 3.02 -3.70
C GLN A 106 16.20 3.00 -2.53
N GLU A 107 15.78 3.58 -1.39
CA GLU A 107 16.59 3.64 -0.16
C GLU A 107 16.97 2.25 0.37
N TRP A 108 16.03 1.30 0.31
CA TRP A 108 16.28 -0.08 0.74
C TRP A 108 17.27 -0.79 -0.18
N ARG A 109 17.08 -0.70 -1.50
CA ARG A 109 17.99 -1.32 -2.48
C ARG A 109 19.40 -0.75 -2.40
N SER A 110 19.54 0.56 -2.26
CA SER A 110 20.84 1.21 -2.02
C SER A 110 21.49 0.72 -0.72
N SER A 111 20.71 0.56 0.36
CA SER A 111 21.21 0.02 1.63
C SER A 111 21.71 -1.42 1.49
N GLN A 112 21.00 -2.27 0.74
CA GLN A 112 21.45 -3.64 0.45
C GLN A 112 22.75 -3.65 -0.36
N GLN A 113 22.86 -2.81 -1.40
CA GLN A 113 24.09 -2.73 -2.21
C GLN A 113 25.29 -2.31 -1.37
N LEU A 114 25.14 -1.32 -0.48
CA LEU A 114 26.20 -0.88 0.42
C LEU A 114 26.65 -1.98 1.40
N ALA A 115 25.71 -2.80 1.88
CA ALA A 115 26.04 -3.91 2.78
C ALA A 115 26.80 -5.05 2.07
N HIS A 116 26.46 -5.36 0.81
CA HIS A 116 27.08 -6.42 0.02
C HIS A 116 28.36 -5.97 -0.71
N GLY A 117 28.68 -4.67 -0.70
CA GLY A 117 29.92 -4.09 -1.21
C GLY A 117 31.11 -4.17 -0.24
N THR A 118 31.00 -4.99 0.81
CA THR A 118 32.03 -5.30 1.82
C THR A 118 32.32 -6.79 1.81
#